data_AF-A0A1M5LIR2-F1
#
_entry.id   AF-A0A1M5LIR2-F1
#
_cell.length_a   1.000
_cell.length_b   1.000
_cell.length_c   1.000
_cell.angle_alpha   90.00
_cell.angle_beta   90.00
_cell.angle_gamma   90.00
#
_symmetry.space_group_name_H-M   'P 1'
#
loop_
_entity.id
_entity.type
_entity.pdbx_description
1 polymer ?
#
loop_
_entity_poly.entity_id
_entity_poly.type
_entity_poly.pdbx_seq_one_letter_code
_entity_poly.pdbx_strand_id
1 'polypeptide(L)'
;MKAAIVILSDPKNGGEEALGRAFNGLASAYDFQQRGIDSAIYFQGTGTRWPGVLADAQHPLHALFNAVQGSVAGVSCGCADVFGAAEDAIKKKAASTWWSITRCPAPRACPAWAR
;
A
#
# COMPACT_ATOMS: atom_id res chain seq x y z
N MET A 1 -12.92 8.14 16.19
CA MET A 1 -13.25 7.14 15.15
C MET A 1 -11.94 6.69 14.52
N LYS A 2 -11.80 5.42 14.14
CA LYS A 2 -10.61 4.91 13.44
C LYS A 2 -11.05 4.23 12.15
N ALA A 3 -10.30 4.40 11.07
CA ALA A 3 -10.62 3.84 9.75
C ALA A 3 -9.49 2.95 9.21
N ALA A 4 -9.86 1.88 8.52
CA ALA A 4 -8.94 1.09 7.71
C ALA A 4 -9.32 1.25 6.24
N ILE A 5 -8.31 1.52 5.40
CA ILE A 5 -8.45 1.66 3.95
C ILE A 5 -7.67 0.52 3.33
N VAL A 6 -8.34 -0.33 2.56
CA VAL A 6 -7.69 -1.47 1.89
C VAL A 6 -7.71 -1.24 0.39
N ILE A 7 -6.53 -1.17 -0.22
CA ILE A 7 -6.37 -0.98 -1.66
C ILE A 7 -6.04 -2.33 -2.29
N LEU A 8 -6.98 -2.83 -3.10
CA LEU A 8 -6.91 -4.14 -3.77
C LEU A 8 -6.71 -4.03 -5.28
N SER A 9 -7.01 -2.87 -5.88
CA SER A 9 -7.02 -2.70 -7.34
C SER A 9 -5.65 -2.97 -7.95
N ASP A 10 -5.63 -3.58 -9.14
CA ASP A 10 -4.39 -3.87 -9.86
C ASP A 10 -3.97 -2.68 -10.75
N PRO A 11 -2.82 -2.04 -10.50
CA PRO A 11 -2.32 -0.98 -11.37
C PRO A 11 -1.97 -1.48 -12.78
N LYS A 12 -1.74 -2.78 -12.98
CA LYS A 12 -1.34 -3.33 -14.29
C LYS A 12 -2.51 -3.59 -15.24
N ASN A 13 -3.63 -4.09 -14.71
CA ASN A 13 -4.73 -4.64 -15.52
C ASN A 13 -6.06 -3.89 -15.41
N GLY A 14 -6.18 -2.88 -14.53
CA GLY A 14 -7.48 -2.26 -14.23
C GLY A 14 -7.74 -0.88 -14.81
N GLY A 15 -6.81 -0.31 -15.59
CA GLY A 15 -7.00 0.98 -16.28
C GLY A 15 -7.44 2.13 -15.36
N GLU A 16 -8.31 3.00 -15.87
CA GLU A 16 -8.83 4.17 -15.14
C GLU A 16 -9.59 3.77 -13.87
N GLU A 17 -10.33 2.66 -13.89
CA GLU A 17 -11.05 2.14 -12.72
C GLU A 17 -10.10 1.77 -11.57
N ALA A 18 -8.97 1.12 -11.88
CA ALA A 18 -7.98 0.80 -10.85
C ALA A 18 -7.31 2.05 -10.29
N LEU A 19 -7.00 3.03 -11.17
CA LEU A 19 -6.44 4.32 -10.78
C LEU A 19 -7.41 5.08 -9.87
N GLY A 20 -8.69 5.16 -10.24
CA GLY A 20 -9.73 5.81 -9.46
C GLY A 20 -9.92 5.17 -8.08
N ARG A 21 -9.86 3.84 -7.98
CA ARG A 21 -9.93 3.12 -6.69
C ARG A 21 -8.75 3.42 -5.79
N ALA A 22 -7.53 3.46 -6.35
CA ALA A 22 -6.34 3.83 -5.59
C ALA A 22 -6.40 5.30 -5.16
N PHE A 23 -6.76 6.20 -6.08
CA PHE A 23 -6.97 7.62 -5.80
C PHE A 23 -7.96 7.83 -4.67
N ASN A 24 -9.15 7.24 -4.74
CA ASN A 24 -10.19 7.40 -3.73
C ASN A 24 -9.75 6.89 -2.35
N GLY A 25 -8.99 5.78 -2.31
CA GLY A 25 -8.40 5.28 -1.07
C GLY A 25 -7.42 6.29 -0.46
N LEU A 26 -6.50 6.82 -1.26
CA LEU A 26 -5.51 7.80 -0.79
C LEU A 26 -6.15 9.14 -0.43
N ALA A 27 -7.10 9.63 -1.22
CA ALA A 27 -7.84 10.86 -0.96
C ALA A 27 -8.66 10.76 0.33
N SER A 28 -9.29 9.61 0.58
CA SER A 28 -10.00 9.36 1.85
C SER A 28 -9.04 9.44 3.04
N ALA A 29 -7.84 8.86 2.93
CA ALA A 29 -6.83 8.96 3.98
C ALA A 29 -6.38 10.40 4.20
N TYR A 30 -6.22 11.18 3.12
CA TYR A 30 -5.87 12.59 3.20
C TYR A 30 -6.95 13.39 3.94
N ASP A 31 -8.22 13.22 3.57
CA ASP A 31 -9.34 13.88 4.24
C ASP A 31 -9.44 13.49 5.72
N PHE A 32 -9.14 12.22 6.05
CA PHE A 32 -9.06 11.78 7.44
C PHE A 32 -7.95 12.49 8.21
N GLN A 33 -6.76 12.64 7.63
CA GLN A 33 -5.67 13.40 8.25
C GLN A 33 -6.05 14.86 8.50
N GLN A 34 -6.66 15.54 7.52
CA GLN A 34 -7.10 16.95 7.66
C GLN A 34 -8.14 17.14 8.77
N ARG A 35 -8.89 16.08 9.10
CA ARG A 35 -9.94 16.09 10.14
C ARG A 35 -9.47 15.51 11.47
N GLY A 36 -8.19 15.14 11.61
CA GLY A 36 -7.66 14.52 12.81
C GLY A 36 -8.24 13.13 13.09
N ILE A 37 -8.65 12.40 12.05
CA ILE A 37 -9.17 11.02 12.14
C ILE A 37 -8.03 10.04 11.85
N ASP A 38 -7.76 9.16 12.81
CA ASP A 38 -6.78 8.09 12.63
C ASP A 38 -7.21 7.15 11.51
N SER A 39 -6.31 6.92 10.54
CA SER A 39 -6.52 5.96 9.47
C SER A 39 -5.27 5.16 9.13
N ALA A 40 -5.48 3.94 8.64
CA ALA A 40 -4.44 3.01 8.23
C ALA A 40 -4.71 2.48 6.82
N ILE A 41 -3.76 2.68 5.90
CA ILE A 41 -3.82 2.18 4.52
C ILE A 41 -3.07 0.84 4.44
N TYR A 42 -3.75 -0.18 3.91
CA TYR A 42 -3.20 -1.50 3.66
C TYR A 42 -3.25 -1.82 2.17
N PHE A 43 -2.10 -2.14 1.59
CA PHE A 43 -2.02 -2.67 0.23
C PHE A 43 -2.09 -4.20 0.27
N GLN A 44 -3.08 -4.77 -0.41
CA GLN A 44 -3.40 -6.20 -0.39
C GLN A 44 -3.73 -6.67 -1.81
N GLY A 45 -3.77 -7.98 -2.03
CA GLY A 45 -4.06 -8.54 -3.35
C GLY A 45 -3.09 -8.01 -4.42
N THR A 46 -3.62 -7.73 -5.61
CA THR A 46 -2.86 -7.06 -6.68
C THR A 46 -2.50 -5.61 -6.36
N GLY A 47 -3.17 -4.99 -5.38
CA GLY A 47 -2.86 -3.65 -4.90
C GLY A 47 -1.50 -3.53 -4.23
N THR A 48 -0.85 -4.64 -3.89
CA THR A 48 0.54 -4.68 -3.41
C THR A 48 1.55 -4.10 -4.39
N ARG A 49 1.18 -3.94 -5.67
CA ARG A 49 2.01 -3.30 -6.72
C ARG A 49 1.99 -1.78 -6.67
N TRP A 50 0.97 -1.16 -6.07
CA TRP A 50 0.82 0.30 -6.06
C TRP A 50 2.01 1.03 -5.45
N PRO A 51 2.59 0.64 -4.31
CA PRO A 51 3.74 1.35 -3.75
C PRO A 51 4.92 1.48 -4.72
N GLY A 52 5.18 0.46 -5.54
CA GLY A 52 6.22 0.51 -6.58
C GLY A 52 5.91 1.51 -7.68
N VAL A 53 4.65 1.56 -8.14
CA VAL A 53 4.18 2.49 -9.18
C VAL A 53 4.11 3.93 -8.65
N LEU A 54 3.59 4.12 -7.44
CA LEU A 54 3.42 5.42 -6.80
C LEU A 54 4.75 6.02 -6.32
N ALA A 55 5.82 5.22 -6.26
CA ALA A 55 7.16 5.69 -5.94
C ALA A 55 7.81 6.48 -7.09
N ASP A 56 7.28 6.39 -8.32
CA ASP A 56 7.70 7.21 -9.45
C ASP A 56 7.19 8.65 -9.28
N ALA A 57 8.11 9.62 -9.31
CA ALA A 57 7.80 11.04 -9.18
C ALA A 57 6.94 11.59 -10.33
N GLN A 58 6.93 10.92 -11.49
CA GLN A 58 6.11 11.30 -12.64
C GLN A 58 4.70 10.72 -12.58
N HIS A 59 4.40 9.83 -11.62
CA HIS A 59 3.07 9.25 -11.50
C HIS A 59 2.06 10.31 -10.99
N PRO A 60 0.86 10.44 -11.57
CA PRO A 60 -0.12 11.47 -11.17
C PRO A 60 -0.50 11.43 -9.69
N LEU A 61 -0.50 10.24 -9.08
CA LEU A 61 -0.82 10.06 -7.67
C LEU A 61 0.38 10.18 -6.71
N HIS A 62 1.59 10.43 -7.21
CA HIS A 62 2.81 10.47 -6.39
C HIS A 62 2.72 11.49 -5.25
N ALA A 63 2.30 12.71 -5.56
CA ALA A 63 2.17 13.77 -4.56
C ALA A 63 1.16 13.43 -3.46
N LEU A 64 0.00 12.87 -3.84
CA LEU A 64 -1.02 12.43 -2.89
C LEU A 64 -0.52 11.26 -2.03
N PHE A 65 0.15 10.28 -2.63
CA PHE A 65 0.74 9.16 -1.92
C PHE A 65 1.74 9.63 -0.85
N ASN A 66 2.63 10.57 -1.20
CA ASN A 66 3.57 11.17 -0.25
C ASN A 66 2.86 11.92 0.88
N ALA A 67 1.80 12.68 0.57
CA ALA A 67 1.03 13.41 1.57
C ALA A 67 0.42 12.48 2.63
N VAL A 68 -0.02 11.28 2.22
CA VAL A 68 -0.64 10.31 3.13
C VAL A 68 0.29 9.21 3.63
N GLN A 69 1.61 9.33 3.37
CA GLN A 69 2.57 8.28 3.77
C GLN A 69 2.41 7.91 5.24
N GLY A 70 2.31 8.88 6.15
CA GLY A 70 2.17 8.62 7.59
C GLY A 70 0.95 7.75 7.98
N SER A 71 -0.04 7.60 7.10
CA SER A 71 -1.20 6.70 7.30
C SER A 71 -1.01 5.32 6.68
N VAL A 72 0.09 5.03 5.98
CA VAL A 72 0.34 3.71 5.39
C VAL A 72 0.76 2.71 6.45
N ALA A 73 -0.07 1.70 6.70
CA ALA A 73 0.28 0.63 7.64
C ALA A 73 1.22 -0.42 7.00
N GLY A 74 1.08 -0.65 5.69
CA GLY A 74 2.03 -1.47 4.93
C GLY A 74 1.41 -2.29 3.79
N VAL A 75 2.19 -3.25 3.32
CA VAL A 75 1.89 -4.15 2.20
C VAL A 75 1.84 -5.59 2.70
N SER A 76 0.85 -6.39 2.26
CA SER A 76 0.85 -7.83 2.54
C SER A 76 1.99 -8.53 1.80
N CYS A 77 2.85 -9.21 2.56
CA CYS A 77 3.96 -9.98 2.01
C CYS A 77 3.46 -11.17 1.18
N GLY A 78 2.49 -11.94 1.68
CA GLY A 78 1.93 -13.07 0.94
C GLY A 78 1.31 -12.65 -0.39
N CYS A 79 0.53 -11.55 -0.39
CA CYS A 79 0.01 -11.02 -1.64
C CYS A 79 1.13 -10.48 -2.54
N ALA A 80 2.14 -9.83 -1.98
CA ALA A 80 3.26 -9.32 -2.77
C ALA A 80 4.08 -10.45 -3.42
N ASP A 81 4.23 -11.60 -2.74
CA ASP A 81 4.88 -12.78 -3.31
C ASP A 81 4.02 -13.38 -4.45
N VAL A 82 2.74 -13.66 -4.18
CA VAL A 82 1.81 -14.25 -5.17
C VAL A 82 1.66 -13.37 -6.41
N PHE A 83 1.62 -12.04 -6.23
CA PHE A 83 1.39 -11.09 -7.32
C PHE A 83 2.68 -10.44 -7.86
N GLY A 84 3.86 -10.89 -7.43
CA GLY A 84 5.16 -10.45 -7.97
C GLY A 84 5.46 -8.97 -7.71
N ALA A 85 5.11 -8.48 -6.52
CA ALA A 85 5.37 -7.12 -6.04
C ALA A 85 6.40 -7.07 -4.89
N ALA A 86 6.90 -8.21 -4.42
CA ALA A 86 7.75 -8.31 -3.24
C ALA A 86 9.00 -7.42 -3.34
N GLU A 87 9.69 -7.42 -4.47
CA GLU A 87 10.89 -6.60 -4.65
C GLU A 87 10.59 -5.11 -4.55
N ASP A 88 9.54 -4.64 -5.22
CA ASP A 88 9.17 -3.23 -5.27
C ASP A 88 8.59 -2.76 -3.93
N ALA A 89 7.90 -3.63 -3.21
CA ALA A 89 7.40 -3.38 -1.87
C ALA A 89 8.52 -3.31 -0.81
N ILE A 90 9.65 -4.01 -1.02
CA ILE A 90 10.74 -4.15 -0.03
C ILE A 90 11.91 -3.19 -0.29
N LYS A 91 12.09 -2.70 -1.53
CA LYS A 91 13.28 -1.92 -1.94
C LYS A 91 13.45 -0.53 -1.28
N LYS A 92 12.45 0.02 -0.59
CA LYS A 92 12.61 1.31 0.13
C LYS A 92 12.53 1.16 1.65
N LYS A 93 13.66 0.76 2.26
CA LYS A 93 13.94 1.04 3.68
C LYS A 93 14.05 2.57 3.88
N ALA A 94 12.94 3.23 4.15
CA ALA A 94 12.95 4.59 4.71
C ALA A 94 12.62 4.52 6.21
N ALA A 95 13.67 4.37 7.01
CA ALA A 95 13.94 4.94 8.35
C ALA A 95 12.85 5.18 9.42
N SER A 96 11.61 4.71 9.32
CA SER A 96 10.61 4.94 10.38
C SER A 96 9.54 3.85 10.44
N THR A 97 9.74 2.83 11.28
CA THR A 97 8.68 1.98 11.87
C THR A 97 7.50 1.58 10.96
N TRP A 98 7.76 1.20 9.71
CA TRP A 98 6.77 0.61 8.80
C TRP A 98 6.66 -0.88 9.07
N TRP A 99 5.82 -1.26 10.03
CA TRP A 99 5.54 -2.68 10.27
C TRP A 99 4.22 -2.91 11.01
N SER A 100 3.25 -3.54 10.32
CA SER A 100 2.51 -4.73 10.76
C SER A 100 1.52 -5.13 9.65
N ILE A 101 1.36 -6.42 9.29
CA ILE A 101 0.93 -7.49 10.21
C ILE A 101 1.89 -8.68 10.39
N THR A 102 2.86 -9.00 9.54
CA THR A 102 3.78 -10.12 9.85
C THR A 102 5.12 -10.01 9.17
N ARG A 103 6.16 -9.84 9.98
CA ARG A 103 7.55 -10.29 9.76
C ARG A 103 7.90 -10.73 8.35
N CYS A 104 8.58 -9.85 7.59
CA CYS A 104 9.35 -10.28 6.43
C CYS A 104 10.88 -10.26 6.70
N PRO A 105 11.41 -11.17 7.55
CA PRO A 105 12.73 -11.71 7.33
C PRO A 105 12.58 -12.88 6.35
N ALA A 106 12.83 -12.62 5.07
CA ALA A 106 12.88 -13.61 3.98
C ALA A 106 11.54 -14.28 3.58
N PRO A 107 11.42 -14.78 2.33
CA PRO A 107 10.23 -15.43 1.75
C PRO A 107 9.71 -16.69 2.48
N ARG A 108 10.28 -17.07 3.64
CA ARG A 108 9.92 -18.30 4.38
C ARG A 108 9.18 -18.05 5.69
N ALA A 109 8.93 -16.79 6.07
CA ALA A 109 8.35 -16.44 7.37
C ALA A 109 6.82 -16.22 7.36
N CYS A 110 6.16 -16.24 6.20
CA CYS A 110 4.69 -16.17 6.16
C CYS A 110 4.08 -17.49 6.65
N PRO A 111 3.02 -17.45 7.50
CA PRO A 111 2.30 -18.65 7.90
C PRO A 111 1.75 -19.38 6.67
N ALA A 112 1.59 -20.70 6.74
CA ALA A 112 1.32 -21.54 5.56
C ALA A 112 0.03 -21.16 4.79
N TRP A 113 -0.96 -20.56 5.45
CA TRP A 113 -2.19 -20.06 4.83
C TRP A 113 -2.01 -18.74 4.07
N ALA A 114 -0.89 -18.04 4.28
CA ALA A 114 -0.55 -16.76 3.69
C ALA A 114 0.54 -16.87 2.59
N ARG A 115 0.85 -18.11 2.16
CA ARG A 115 1.69 -18.40 0.99
C ARG A 115 0.82 -18.76 -0.20
#